data_AF-A0AAQ0KMR5-F1
#
_entry.id   AF-A0AAQ0KMR5-F1
#
_cell.length_a   1.000
_cell.length_b   1.000
_cell.length_c   1.000
_cell.angle_alpha   90.00
_cell.angle_beta   90.00
_cell.angle_gamma   90.00
#
_symmetry.space_group_name_H-M   'P 1'
#
loop_
_entity.id
_entity.type
_entity.pdbx_description
1 polymer ?
#
loop_
_entity_poly.entity_id
_entity_poly.type
_entity_poly.pdbx_seq_one_letter_code
_entity_poly.pdbx_strand_id
1 'polypeptide(L)'
;MRNDQPGRISTLCVYAAMLFLIAPLLAVIPISFTPKHFLSMPDGDWSLRHYQELMSSAQWHDGILTSALVALLAAGLATVFATLFCIGIGYAKSRYGAAFIGIVLAPLAVPPIISALALYFLVTPPTPSTRCRGW
;
A
#
# COMPACT_ATOMS: atom_id res chain seq x y z
N MET A 1 -39.95 6.36 6.06
CA MET A 1 -38.65 6.38 6.75
C MET A 1 -38.70 5.31 7.82
N ARG A 2 -38.35 4.07 7.48
CA ARG A 2 -38.46 2.92 8.37
C ARG A 2 -37.17 2.88 9.20
N ASN A 3 -37.32 2.94 10.52
CA ASN A 3 -36.22 2.81 11.47
C ASN A 3 -35.81 1.34 11.51
N ASP A 4 -34.99 0.93 10.55
CA ASP A 4 -34.39 -0.39 10.49
C ASP A 4 -33.29 -0.44 11.56
N GLN A 5 -33.70 -0.52 12.83
CA GLN A 5 -32.75 -0.69 13.92
C GLN A 5 -31.97 -1.99 13.65
N PRO A 6 -30.63 -1.93 13.58
CA PRO A 6 -29.85 -3.13 13.44
C PRO A 6 -30.20 -4.03 14.60
N GLY A 7 -30.70 -5.23 14.31
CA GLY A 7 -30.97 -6.22 15.34
C GLY A 7 -29.71 -6.42 16.17
N ARG A 8 -29.85 -6.63 17.49
CA ARG A 8 -28.70 -6.78 18.42
C ARG A 8 -27.65 -7.77 17.92
N ILE A 9 -28.06 -8.78 17.15
CA ILE A 9 -27.21 -9.76 16.47
C ILE A 9 -26.33 -9.12 15.39
N SER A 10 -26.90 -8.28 14.52
CA SER A 10 -26.15 -7.56 13.48
C SER A 10 -25.08 -6.66 14.09
N THR A 11 -25.42 -5.94 15.16
CA THR A 11 -24.46 -5.12 15.91
C THR A 11 -23.33 -5.97 16.51
N LEU A 12 -23.65 -7.13 17.09
CA LEU A 12 -22.64 -8.06 17.64
C LEU A 12 -21.70 -8.59 16.54
N CYS A 13 -22.23 -8.95 15.38
CA CYS A 13 -21.45 -9.41 14.24
C CYS A 13 -20.49 -8.32 13.73
N VAL A 14 -20.94 -7.05 13.68
CA VAL A 14 -20.08 -5.92 13.29
C VAL A 14 -18.92 -5.76 14.28
N TYR A 15 -19.19 -5.79 15.59
CA TYR A 15 -18.14 -5.69 16.61
C TYR A 15 -17.15 -6.87 16.54
N ALA A 16 -17.63 -8.09 16.33
CA ALA A 16 -16.76 -9.26 16.17
C ALA A 16 -15.87 -9.14 14.92
N ALA A 17 -16.41 -8.67 13.80
CA ALA A 17 -15.63 -8.45 12.57
C ALA A 17 -14.58 -7.34 12.75
N MET A 18 -14.93 -6.24 13.42
CA MET A 18 -13.98 -5.17 13.75
C MET A 18 -12.86 -5.68 14.65
N LEU A 19 -13.20 -6.47 15.68
CA LEU A 19 -12.20 -7.05 16.59
C LEU A 19 -11.27 -8.02 15.83
N PHE A 20 -11.81 -8.85 14.93
CA PHE A 20 -11.03 -9.75 14.10
C PHE A 20 -10.05 -9.00 13.18
N LEU A 21 -10.46 -7.87 12.59
CA LEU A 21 -9.59 -7.02 11.77
C LEU A 21 -8.48 -6.34 12.59
N ILE A 22 -8.77 -5.96 13.84
CA ILE A 22 -7.81 -5.30 14.74
C ILE A 22 -6.90 -6.30 15.46
N ALA A 23 -7.34 -7.55 15.65
CA ALA A 23 -6.58 -8.61 16.33
C ALA A 23 -5.12 -8.77 15.84
N PRO A 24 -4.81 -8.83 14.52
CA PRO A 24 -3.42 -8.93 14.07
C PRO A 24 -2.60 -7.68 14.43
N LEU A 25 -3.22 -6.50 14.47
CA LEU A 25 -2.55 -5.27 14.88
C LEU A 25 -2.18 -5.31 16.37
N LEU A 26 -3.05 -5.86 17.22
CA LEU A 26 -2.74 -6.07 18.64
C LEU A 26 -1.59 -7.05 18.85
N ALA A 27 -1.47 -8.07 17.99
CA ALA A 27 -0.36 -9.03 18.06
C ALA A 27 1.00 -8.40 17.71
N VAL A 28 1.03 -7.32 16.91
CA VAL A 28 2.27 -6.60 16.58
C VAL A 28 2.82 -5.82 17.78
N ILE A 29 1.96 -5.34 18.69
CA ILE A 29 2.36 -4.55 19.87
C ILE A 29 3.40 -5.27 20.74
N PRO A 30 3.15 -6.49 21.27
CA PRO A 30 4.12 -7.17 22.13
C PRO A 30 5.40 -7.53 21.37
N ILE A 31 5.32 -7.83 20.07
CA ILE A 31 6.48 -8.14 19.23
C ILE A 31 7.39 -6.92 19.08
N SER A 32 6.82 -5.71 19.00
CA SER A 32 7.58 -4.46 18.90
C SER A 32 8.43 -4.14 20.12
N PHE A 33 8.18 -4.78 21.27
CA PHE A 33 8.96 -4.65 22.50
C PHE A 33 9.98 -5.77 22.71
N THR A 34 10.11 -6.71 21.77
CA THR A 34 11.06 -7.82 21.88
C THR A 34 12.44 -7.39 21.33
N PRO A 35 13.56 -7.66 22.00
CA PRO A 35 14.91 -7.29 21.54
C PRO A 35 15.41 -8.05 20.31
N LYS A 36 14.80 -9.21 20.02
CA LYS A 36 15.24 -10.18 19.01
C LYS A 36 14.75 -9.78 17.60
N HIS A 37 15.64 -9.89 16.61
CA HIS A 37 15.38 -9.59 15.19
C HIS A 37 14.46 -10.61 14.48
N PHE A 38 14.04 -11.68 15.18
CA PHE A 38 13.21 -12.75 14.63
C PHE A 38 12.02 -13.03 15.54
N LEU A 39 10.90 -13.48 14.95
CA LEU A 39 9.68 -13.95 15.63
C LEU A 39 10.03 -15.10 16.58
N SER A 40 10.43 -14.74 17.79
CA SER A 40 10.77 -15.65 18.88
C SER A 40 9.93 -15.21 20.07
N MET A 41 9.38 -16.19 20.80
CA MET A 41 8.57 -15.90 21.98
C MET A 41 9.40 -15.02 22.94
N PRO A 42 8.78 -13.96 23.51
CA PRO A 42 9.48 -13.03 24.39
C PRO A 42 9.90 -13.74 25.68
N ASP A 43 11.16 -14.14 25.74
CA ASP A 43 11.80 -14.64 26.96
C ASP A 43 12.12 -13.45 27.88
N GLY A 44 11.10 -12.88 28.53
CA GLY A 44 11.23 -11.96 29.68
C GLY A 44 11.81 -10.55 29.44
N ASP A 45 12.59 -10.32 28.39
CA ASP A 45 13.28 -9.05 28.17
C ASP A 45 12.47 -8.10 27.28
N TRP A 46 12.08 -6.96 27.86
CA TRP A 46 11.44 -5.85 27.15
C TRP A 46 12.50 -4.87 26.67
N SER A 47 12.51 -4.54 25.37
CA SER A 47 13.51 -3.66 24.76
C SER A 47 12.88 -2.57 23.89
N LEU A 48 13.36 -1.34 24.05
CA LEU A 48 12.99 -0.18 23.23
C LEU A 48 13.96 0.06 22.07
N ARG A 49 14.84 -0.90 21.75
CA ARG A 49 15.89 -0.75 20.74
C ARG A 49 15.34 -0.38 19.36
N HIS A 50 14.24 -0.98 18.93
CA HIS A 50 13.61 -0.66 17.64
C HIS A 50 13.13 0.78 17.55
N TYR A 51 12.59 1.33 18.64
CA TYR A 51 12.19 2.74 18.72
C TYR A 51 13.39 3.69 18.78
N GLN A 52 14.48 3.29 19.44
CA GLN A 52 15.72 4.06 19.45
C GLN A 52 16.35 4.12 18.06
N GLU A 53 16.45 2.98 17.37
CA GLU A 53 16.97 2.89 15.99
C GLU A 53 16.16 3.77 15.03
N LEU A 54 14.83 3.77 15.17
CA LEU A 54 13.93 4.62 14.37
C LEU A 54 14.24 6.11 14.51
N MET A 55 14.66 6.56 15.70
CA MET A 55 14.96 7.96 16.00
C MET A 55 16.42 8.34 15.77
N SER A 56 17.37 7.41 15.90
CA SER A 56 18.81 7.71 15.79
C SER A 56 19.35 7.58 14.38
N SER A 57 18.70 6.81 13.51
CA SER A 57 19.23 6.49 12.18
C SER A 57 18.71 7.45 11.11
N ALA A 58 19.64 8.07 10.38
CA ALA A 58 19.31 8.94 9.26
C ALA A 58 18.58 8.18 8.13
N GLN A 59 18.92 6.90 7.92
CA GLN A 59 18.30 6.08 6.87
C GLN A 59 16.80 5.85 7.08
N TRP A 60 16.35 5.67 8.32
CA TRP A 60 14.92 5.52 8.61
C TRP A 60 14.17 6.84 8.40
N HIS A 61 14.74 7.97 8.83
CA HIS A 61 14.15 9.28 8.57
C HIS A 61 14.04 9.59 7.08
N ASP A 62 15.10 9.35 6.31
CA ASP A 62 15.09 9.55 4.86
C ASP A 62 14.06 8.63 4.18
N GLY A 63 13.95 7.37 4.61
CA GLY A 63 12.95 6.43 4.10
C GLY A 63 11.50 6.87 4.40
N ILE A 64 11.24 7.38 5.60
CA ILE A 64 9.92 7.92 5.99
C ILE A 64 9.57 9.15 5.18
N LEU A 65 10.50 10.11 5.06
CA LEU A 65 10.28 11.36 4.33
C LEU A 65 10.07 11.12 2.84
N THR A 66 10.91 10.30 2.22
CA THR A 66 10.76 9.95 0.79
C THR A 66 9.43 9.26 0.54
N SER A 67 9.05 8.29 1.38
CA SER A 67 7.77 7.57 1.25
C SER A 67 6.57 8.50 1.45
N ALA A 68 6.62 9.38 2.45
CA ALA A 68 5.55 10.36 2.72
C ALA A 68 5.38 11.35 1.56
N LEU A 69 6.50 11.88 1.04
CA LEU A 69 6.49 12.81 -0.09
C LEU A 69 5.93 12.14 -1.34
N VAL A 70 6.41 10.93 -1.68
CA VAL A 70 5.92 10.17 -2.84
C VAL A 70 4.43 9.85 -2.69
N ALA A 71 3.98 9.42 -1.51
CA ALA A 71 2.58 9.12 -1.25
C ALA A 71 1.68 10.35 -1.43
N LEU A 72 2.09 11.51 -0.90
CA LEU A 72 1.31 12.75 -1.00
C LEU A 72 1.21 13.24 -2.45
N LEU A 73 2.32 13.26 -3.18
CA LEU A 73 2.31 13.68 -4.59
C LEU A 73 1.50 12.71 -5.45
N ALA A 74 1.70 11.40 -5.26
CA ALA A 74 0.98 10.38 -6.02
C ALA A 74 -0.52 10.41 -5.73
N ALA A 75 -0.92 10.48 -4.44
CA ALA A 75 -2.32 10.57 -4.05
C ALA A 75 -2.96 11.86 -4.58
N GLY A 76 -2.29 13.00 -4.43
CA GLY A 76 -2.79 14.29 -4.93
C GLY A 76 -3.02 14.27 -6.45
N LEU A 77 -2.03 13.86 -7.22
CA LEU A 77 -2.14 13.76 -8.68
C LEU A 77 -3.22 12.74 -9.10
N ALA A 78 -3.26 11.57 -8.47
CA ALA A 78 -4.25 10.55 -8.75
C ALA A 78 -5.68 11.04 -8.47
N THR A 79 -5.92 11.71 -7.34
CA THR A 79 -7.24 12.27 -7.01
C THR A 79 -7.66 13.36 -7.98
N VAL A 80 -6.75 14.27 -8.35
CA VAL A 80 -7.05 15.33 -9.33
C VAL A 80 -7.43 14.73 -10.68
N PHE A 81 -6.61 13.82 -11.22
CA PHE A 81 -6.89 13.19 -12.51
C PHE A 81 -8.15 12.32 -12.49
N ALA A 82 -8.38 11.54 -11.42
CA ALA A 82 -9.58 10.72 -11.28
C ALA A 82 -10.85 11.59 -11.19
N THR A 83 -10.79 12.69 -10.46
CA THR A 83 -11.92 13.62 -10.33
C THR A 83 -12.23 14.30 -11.67
N LEU A 84 -11.20 14.80 -12.37
CA LEU A 84 -11.36 15.38 -13.70
C LEU A 84 -11.94 14.38 -14.70
N PHE A 85 -11.48 13.13 -14.66
CA PHE A 85 -11.99 12.05 -15.51
C PHE A 85 -13.47 11.72 -15.20
N CYS A 86 -13.82 11.61 -13.92
CA CYS A 86 -15.18 11.32 -13.49
C CYS A 86 -16.16 12.44 -13.90
N ILE A 87 -15.76 13.70 -13.69
CA ILE A 87 -16.50 14.88 -14.13
C ILE A 87 -16.64 14.86 -15.66
N GLY A 88 -15.54 14.67 -16.38
CA GLY A 88 -15.52 14.68 -17.85
C GLY A 88 -16.46 13.65 -18.47
N ILE A 89 -16.45 12.40 -17.97
CA ILE A 89 -17.37 11.35 -18.44
C ILE A 89 -18.82 11.67 -18.04
N GLY A 90 -19.04 12.16 -16.82
CA GLY A 90 -20.38 12.50 -16.32
C GLY A 90 -21.06 13.58 -17.16
N TYR A 91 -20.32 14.62 -17.57
CA TYR A 91 -20.85 15.70 -18.41
C TYR A 91 -20.93 15.35 -19.89
N ALA A 92 -19.98 14.59 -20.44
CA ALA A 92 -19.92 14.32 -21.88
C ALA A 92 -21.07 13.44 -22.41
N LYS A 93 -21.78 12.69 -21.54
CA LYS A 93 -22.84 11.71 -21.89
C LYS A 93 -22.50 10.87 -23.15
N SER A 94 -21.22 10.55 -23.31
CA SER A 94 -20.70 9.93 -24.53
C SER A 94 -21.04 8.44 -24.54
N ARG A 95 -21.43 7.92 -25.71
CA ARG A 95 -21.66 6.48 -25.92
C ARG A 95 -20.41 5.62 -25.65
N TYR A 96 -19.23 6.23 -25.65
CA TYR A 96 -17.94 5.56 -25.41
C TYR A 96 -17.46 5.65 -23.96
N GLY A 97 -18.25 6.20 -23.03
CA GLY A 97 -17.84 6.33 -21.62
C GLY A 97 -17.40 5.01 -20.99
N ALA A 98 -18.09 3.91 -21.30
CA ALA A 98 -17.72 2.57 -20.84
C ALA A 98 -16.35 2.11 -21.38
N ALA A 99 -16.00 2.46 -22.62
CA ALA A 99 -14.69 2.11 -23.19
C ALA A 99 -13.56 2.87 -22.48
N PHE A 100 -13.75 4.16 -22.20
CA PHE A 100 -12.76 4.95 -21.46
C PHE A 100 -12.56 4.44 -20.03
N ILE A 101 -13.64 4.11 -19.32
CA ILE A 101 -13.55 3.48 -18.00
C ILE A 101 -12.77 2.16 -18.10
N GLY A 102 -13.05 1.34 -19.11
CA GLY A 102 -12.34 0.09 -19.37
C GLY A 102 -10.83 0.29 -19.57
N ILE A 103 -10.41 1.31 -20.32
CA ILE A 103 -8.98 1.62 -20.53
C ILE A 103 -8.31 2.04 -19.22
N VAL A 104 -8.96 2.90 -18.42
CA VAL A 104 -8.42 3.35 -17.13
C VAL A 104 -8.33 2.21 -16.12
N LEU A 105 -9.26 1.25 -16.16
CA LEU A 105 -9.26 0.08 -15.28
C LEU A 105 -8.38 -1.07 -15.78
N ALA A 106 -8.05 -1.11 -17.07
CA ALA A 106 -7.19 -2.14 -17.67
C ALA A 106 -5.90 -2.45 -16.88
N PRO A 107 -5.13 -1.46 -16.39
CA PRO A 107 -3.91 -1.74 -15.61
C PRO A 107 -4.16 -2.45 -14.28
N LEU A 108 -5.36 -2.40 -13.69
CA LEU A 108 -5.68 -3.14 -12.45
C LEU A 108 -5.70 -4.66 -12.67
N ALA A 109 -5.94 -5.12 -13.90
CA ALA A 109 -5.86 -6.54 -14.24
C ALA A 109 -4.40 -7.02 -14.35
N VAL A 110 -3.45 -6.11 -14.54
CA VAL A 110 -2.03 -6.45 -14.65
C VAL A 110 -1.45 -6.64 -13.25
N PRO A 111 -0.82 -7.79 -12.95
CA PRO A 111 -0.16 -8.02 -11.67
C PRO A 111 0.93 -6.96 -11.40
N PRO A 112 1.00 -6.37 -10.19
CA PRO A 112 1.97 -5.32 -9.86
C PRO A 112 3.43 -5.71 -10.11
N ILE A 113 3.76 -6.99 -9.96
CA ILE A 113 5.11 -7.54 -10.20
C ILE A 113 5.52 -7.34 -11.67
N ILE A 114 4.61 -7.56 -12.62
CA ILE A 114 4.89 -7.41 -14.06
C ILE A 114 5.14 -5.94 -14.38
N SER A 115 4.30 -5.04 -13.84
CA SER A 115 4.48 -3.59 -13.99
C SER A 115 5.81 -3.11 -13.42
N ALA A 116 6.22 -3.64 -12.26
CA ALA A 116 7.50 -3.31 -11.64
C ALA A 116 8.70 -3.73 -12.52
N LEU A 117 8.68 -4.94 -13.08
CA LEU A 117 9.74 -5.41 -13.98
C LEU A 117 9.79 -4.59 -15.29
N ALA A 118 8.63 -4.25 -15.85
CA ALA A 118 8.55 -3.42 -17.04
C ALA A 118 9.19 -2.04 -16.82
N LEU A 119 8.88 -1.40 -15.68
CA LEU A 119 9.50 -0.13 -15.28
C LEU A 119 11.00 -0.28 -15.04
N TYR A 120 11.43 -1.36 -14.39
CA TYR A 120 12.85 -1.63 -14.15
C TYR A 120 13.64 -1.73 -15.46
N PHE A 121 13.17 -2.51 -16.44
CA PHE A 121 13.84 -2.63 -17.74
C PHE A 121 13.76 -1.38 -18.59
N LEU A 122 12.69 -0.58 -18.43
CA LEU A 122 12.57 0.71 -19.11
C LEU A 122 13.61 1.72 -18.60
N VAL A 123 13.85 1.74 -17.30
CA VAL A 123 14.81 2.64 -16.66
C VAL A 123 16.25 2.12 -16.76
N THR A 124 16.43 0.80 -16.70
CA THR A 124 17.72 0.12 -16.80
C THR A 124 17.81 -0.55 -18.17
N PRO A 125 18.25 0.16 -19.23
CA PRO A 125 18.41 -0.46 -20.54
C PRO A 125 19.39 -1.63 -20.42
N PRO A 126 19.10 -2.78 -21.05
CA PRO A 126 19.99 -3.94 -20.99
C PRO A 126 21.35 -3.52 -21.54
N THR A 127 22.36 -3.50 -20.67
CA THR A 127 23.73 -3.20 -21.06
C THR A 127 24.11 -4.21 -22.14
N PRO A 128 24.50 -3.78 -23.36
CA PRO A 128 24.88 -4.72 -24.40
C PRO A 128 26.09 -5.51 -23.88
N SER A 129 25.94 -6.82 -23.76
CA SER A 129 27.01 -7.75 -23.37
C SER A 129 28.04 -7.85 -24.49
N THR A 130 28.75 -6.75 -24.75
CA THR A 130 29.88 -6.69 -25.68
C THR A 130 31.15 -7.12 -24.95
N ARG A 131 31.15 -8.34 -24.41
CA ARG A 131 32.39 -9.03 -24.04
C ARG A 131 32.22 -10.54 -23.91
N CYS A 132 32.05 -11.22 -25.04
CA CYS A 132 32.75 -12.49 -25.23
C CYS A 132 34.25 -12.16 -25.41
N ARG A 133 34.96 -11.91 -24.31
CA ARG A 133 36.42 -12.11 -24.29
C ARG A 133 36.64 -13.36 -23.46
N GLY A 134 37.09 -14.40 -24.14
CA GLY A 134 37.41 -15.67 -23.52
C GLY A 134 38.37 -15.49 -22.37
N TRP A 135 38.08 -16.21 -21.29
CA TRP A 135 38.97 -17.10 -20.55
C TRP A 135 38.07 -18.20 -19.96
#